data_AF-A0AAW2MK28-F1
#
_entry.id   AF-A0AAW2MK28-F1
#
_cell.length_a   1.000
_cell.length_b   1.000
_cell.length_c   1.000
_cell.angle_alpha   90.00
_cell.angle_beta   90.00
_cell.angle_gamma   90.00
#
_symmetry.space_group_name_H-M   'P 1'
#
loop_
_entity.id
_entity.type
_entity.pdbx_description
1 polymer ?
#
loop_
_entity_poly.entity_id
_entity_poly.type
_entity_poly.pdbx_seq_one_letter_code
_entity_poly.pdbx_strand_id
1 'polypeptide(L)'
;MMYESMKMKVEGAVEKGKVNDEYICSEEERQVLSQYRTKDFTRQNHPSLIQVLLNSKEDVDSTGGAMPNLIYVSRRRAQAPHIISRQAPSTLWSNRSNCGYVQFPQRYHGLNNADIYAGEHKRLFLANPIGMDGLNGPSYVGTGCFFRRRVFFGAPSSFVEPEIPNLAPDHIVDKPINGREFLSLAHHVAGCNYENRTNWGSKIGFRYGSLVEDYYTGYRLQCEGWQSIFCDPSRPAFLGDVPITLIDVLNQTKRWSVGLLEVGFSKYSPSTFGVRAMGVLMAQSYAHYAFWAIWCFPVTVYAVLPSLALLRGIPIFPKVYEPSFFLYAFMFLGPMDKIV
;
A
#
# COMPACT_ATOMS: atom_id res chain seq x y z
N MET A 1 -6.43 -11.42 32.91
CA MET A 1 -7.10 -12.74 32.79
C MET A 1 -7.91 -12.89 31.50
N MET A 2 -8.79 -11.94 31.14
CA MET A 2 -9.59 -12.03 29.89
C MET A 2 -8.74 -12.10 28.61
N TYR A 3 -7.71 -11.26 28.50
CA TYR A 3 -6.79 -11.28 27.35
C TYR A 3 -6.06 -12.63 27.21
N GLU A 4 -5.45 -13.15 28.28
CA GLU A 4 -4.74 -14.43 28.24
C GLU A 4 -5.67 -15.59 27.88
N SER A 5 -6.90 -15.60 28.40
CA SER A 5 -7.89 -16.61 28.02
C SER A 5 -8.24 -16.52 26.53
N MET A 6 -8.47 -15.31 26.00
CA MET A 6 -8.71 -15.09 24.57
C MET A 6 -7.51 -15.56 23.74
N LYS A 7 -6.28 -15.22 24.15
CA LYS A 7 -5.05 -15.62 23.48
C LYS A 7 -4.93 -17.14 23.40
N MET A 8 -5.11 -17.84 24.51
CA MET A 8 -5.08 -19.32 24.55
C MET A 8 -6.13 -19.95 23.63
N LYS A 9 -7.34 -19.38 23.55
CA LYS A 9 -8.39 -19.83 22.63
C LYS A 9 -7.98 -19.69 21.17
N VAL A 10 -7.41 -18.53 20.82
CA VAL A 10 -6.93 -18.25 19.46
C VAL A 10 -5.77 -19.18 19.10
N GLU A 11 -4.78 -19.33 19.97
CA GLU A 11 -3.63 -20.22 19.76
C GLU A 11 -4.07 -21.68 19.57
N GLY A 12 -4.99 -22.17 20.41
CA GLY A 12 -5.54 -23.51 20.27
C GLY A 12 -6.33 -23.72 18.97
N ALA A 13 -7.02 -22.69 18.46
CA ALA A 13 -7.71 -22.75 17.18
C ALA A 13 -6.74 -22.76 15.99
N VAL A 14 -5.65 -21.98 16.08
CA VAL A 14 -4.58 -21.95 15.06
C VAL A 14 -3.87 -23.29 14.98
N GLU A 15 -3.49 -23.87 16.12
CA GLU A 15 -2.80 -25.15 16.19
C GLU A 15 -3.64 -26.30 15.62
N LYS A 16 -4.93 -26.35 15.95
CA LYS A 16 -5.86 -27.39 15.47
C LYS A 16 -6.37 -27.13 14.04
N GLY A 17 -6.15 -25.93 13.50
CA GLY A 17 -6.73 -25.48 12.23
C GLY A 17 -8.27 -25.35 12.25
N LYS A 18 -8.89 -25.37 13.44
CA LYS A 18 -10.33 -25.23 13.63
C LYS A 18 -10.66 -24.72 15.03
N VAL A 19 -11.78 -23.99 15.14
CA VAL A 19 -12.35 -23.58 16.42
C VAL A 19 -12.92 -24.81 17.14
N ASN A 20 -12.59 -25.00 18.42
CA ASN A 20 -13.17 -26.05 19.26
C ASN A 20 -14.66 -25.81 19.47
N ASP A 21 -15.46 -26.87 19.49
CA ASP A 21 -16.91 -26.76 19.64
C ASP A 21 -17.32 -26.18 21.01
N GLU A 22 -16.44 -26.28 22.03
CA GLU A 22 -16.60 -25.65 23.35
C GLU A 22 -16.60 -24.11 23.32
N TYR A 23 -16.11 -23.50 22.24
CA TYR A 23 -16.04 -22.04 22.07
C TYR A 23 -17.08 -21.50 21.09
N ILE A 24 -17.95 -22.36 20.55
CA ILE A 24 -19.02 -21.96 19.63
C ILE A 24 -20.27 -21.74 20.48
N CYS A 25 -20.72 -20.48 20.56
CA CYS A 25 -21.74 -20.05 21.51
C CYS A 25 -23.14 -20.00 20.89
N SER A 26 -23.27 -20.03 19.56
CA SER A 26 -24.56 -20.01 18.88
C SER A 26 -24.63 -21.01 17.72
N GLU A 27 -25.86 -21.42 17.39
CA GLU A 27 -26.12 -22.27 16.22
C GLU A 27 -25.81 -21.50 14.92
N GLU A 28 -25.96 -20.18 14.91
CA GLU A 28 -25.57 -19.31 13.80
C GLU A 28 -24.05 -19.33 13.56
N GLU A 29 -23.25 -19.19 14.62
CA GLU A 29 -21.78 -19.32 14.54
C GLU A 29 -21.38 -20.72 14.05
N ARG A 30 -22.05 -21.76 14.55
CA ARG A 30 -21.83 -23.15 14.11
C ARG A 30 -22.13 -23.30 12.62
N GLN A 31 -23.24 -22.75 12.14
CA GLN A 31 -23.60 -22.79 10.73
C GLN A 31 -22.59 -22.04 9.87
N VAL A 32 -22.16 -20.84 10.27
CA VAL A 32 -21.13 -20.07 9.56
C VAL A 32 -19.82 -20.84 9.48
N LEU A 33 -19.31 -21.36 10.61
CA LEU A 33 -18.08 -22.13 10.66
C LEU A 33 -18.17 -23.45 9.87
N SER A 34 -19.37 -24.04 9.76
CA SER A 34 -19.59 -25.26 8.98
C SER A 34 -19.41 -25.03 7.46
N GLN A 35 -19.69 -23.82 6.96
CA GLN A 35 -19.52 -23.48 5.53
C GLN A 35 -18.07 -23.65 5.06
N TYR A 36 -17.10 -23.37 5.95
CA TYR A 36 -15.66 -23.52 5.69
C TYR A 36 -15.17 -24.97 5.78
N ARG A 37 -15.98 -25.89 6.30
CA ARG A 37 -15.62 -27.31 6.54
C ARG A 37 -16.15 -28.26 5.47
N THR A 38 -16.74 -27.73 4.39
CA THR A 38 -17.26 -28.55 3.29
C THR A 38 -16.13 -29.06 2.39
N LYS A 39 -16.30 -30.26 1.81
CA LYS A 39 -15.25 -30.89 0.97
C LYS A 39 -14.90 -30.07 -0.28
N ASP A 40 -15.82 -29.25 -0.75
CA ASP A 40 -15.66 -28.42 -1.95
C ASP A 40 -14.98 -27.07 -1.64
N PHE A 41 -14.83 -26.72 -0.36
CA PHE A 41 -14.20 -25.47 0.07
C PHE A 41 -12.68 -25.59 0.06
N THR A 42 -12.05 -25.00 -0.95
CA THR A 42 -10.58 -24.97 -1.09
C THR A 42 -10.08 -23.53 -1.19
N ARG A 43 -8.78 -23.31 -0.99
CA ARG A 43 -8.17 -21.98 -1.20
C ARG A 43 -8.36 -21.44 -2.62
N GLN A 44 -8.55 -22.32 -3.60
CA GLN A 44 -8.66 -21.99 -5.01
C GLN A 44 -10.10 -21.94 -5.51
N ASN A 45 -11.03 -22.58 -4.80
CA ASN A 45 -12.43 -22.69 -5.17
C ASN A 45 -13.30 -22.64 -3.92
N HIS A 46 -14.00 -21.53 -3.75
CA HIS A 46 -15.01 -21.34 -2.72
C HIS A 46 -15.97 -20.21 -3.13
N PRO A 47 -17.25 -20.22 -2.69
CA PRO A 47 -18.18 -19.13 -2.92
C PRO A 47 -17.73 -17.84 -2.21
N SER A 48 -18.32 -16.71 -2.58
CA SER A 48 -18.14 -15.48 -1.79
C SER A 48 -18.82 -15.66 -0.43
N LEU A 49 -18.14 -15.25 0.63
CA LEU A 49 -18.66 -15.27 2.01
C LEU A 49 -18.68 -13.85 2.53
N ILE A 50 -19.84 -13.40 3.00
CA ILE A 50 -20.03 -12.07 3.56
C ILE A 50 -20.79 -12.26 4.87
N GLN A 51 -20.19 -11.86 5.98
CA GLN A 51 -20.76 -12.01 7.31
C GLN A 51 -20.65 -10.69 8.06
N VAL A 52 -21.74 -10.25 8.69
CA VAL A 52 -21.74 -9.11 9.60
C VAL A 52 -21.47 -9.65 11.00
N LEU A 53 -20.28 -9.39 11.52
CA LEU A 53 -19.80 -9.89 12.80
C LEU A 53 -20.13 -8.95 13.96
N LEU A 54 -20.20 -7.64 13.70
CA LEU A 54 -20.69 -6.64 14.63
C LEU A 54 -21.60 -5.69 13.86
N ASN A 55 -22.73 -5.33 14.46
CA ASN A 55 -23.73 -4.43 13.94
C ASN A 55 -23.98 -3.30 14.95
N SER A 56 -23.65 -2.07 14.56
CA SER A 56 -23.82 -0.85 15.37
C SER A 56 -25.22 -0.55 15.87
N LYS A 57 -26.26 -1.19 15.32
CA LYS A 57 -27.64 -1.05 15.81
C LYS A 57 -28.01 -2.07 16.89
N GLU A 58 -27.25 -3.14 17.02
CA GLU A 58 -27.58 -4.31 17.86
C GLU A 58 -26.51 -4.52 18.94
N ASP A 59 -25.23 -4.41 18.55
CA ASP A 59 -24.10 -4.67 19.42
C ASP A 59 -23.63 -3.40 20.15
N VAL A 60 -23.53 -3.53 21.46
CA VAL A 60 -23.06 -2.47 22.36
C VAL A 60 -21.88 -2.96 23.19
N ASP A 61 -21.01 -2.03 23.58
CA ASP A 61 -19.93 -2.29 24.52
C ASP A 61 -20.45 -2.46 25.96
N SER A 62 -19.54 -2.79 26.88
CA SER A 62 -19.88 -2.96 28.31
C SER A 62 -20.41 -1.69 28.99
N THR A 63 -20.27 -0.52 28.36
CA THR A 63 -20.79 0.77 28.82
C THR A 63 -22.13 1.14 28.16
N GLY A 64 -22.64 0.31 27.25
CA GLY A 64 -23.85 0.56 26.47
C GLY A 64 -23.63 1.41 25.21
N GLY A 65 -22.38 1.70 24.85
CA GLY A 65 -22.02 2.43 23.64
C GLY A 65 -22.10 1.54 22.40
N ALA A 66 -22.64 2.06 21.29
CA ALA A 66 -22.75 1.30 20.05
C ALA A 66 -21.38 0.90 19.48
N MET A 67 -21.22 -0.39 19.11
CA MET A 67 -20.00 -0.91 18.50
C MET A 67 -19.95 -0.56 17.00
N PRO A 68 -18.76 -0.37 16.40
CA PRO A 68 -18.67 -0.16 14.96
C PRO A 68 -19.06 -1.43 14.19
N ASN A 69 -19.63 -1.27 12.99
CA ASN A 69 -19.91 -2.40 12.12
C ASN A 69 -18.62 -3.14 11.74
N LEU A 70 -18.58 -4.45 11.92
CA LEU A 70 -17.49 -5.32 11.48
C LEU A 70 -18.03 -6.30 10.45
N ILE A 71 -17.52 -6.24 9.23
CA ILE A 71 -17.95 -7.11 8.13
C ILE A 71 -16.77 -7.96 7.70
N TYR A 72 -16.94 -9.28 7.73
CA TYR A 72 -16.01 -10.22 7.11
C TYR A 72 -16.41 -10.45 5.66
N VAL A 73 -15.45 -10.28 4.74
CA VAL A 73 -15.65 -10.51 3.31
C VAL A 73 -14.55 -11.42 2.79
N SER A 74 -14.95 -12.55 2.21
CA SER A 74 -14.11 -13.41 1.39
C SER A 74 -14.68 -13.45 -0.02
N ARG A 75 -13.93 -12.97 -1.01
CA ARG A 75 -14.41 -12.94 -2.41
C ARG A 75 -14.42 -14.34 -2.99
N ARG A 76 -15.34 -14.60 -3.93
CA ARG A 76 -15.36 -15.87 -4.67
C ARG A 76 -14.06 -16.00 -5.43
N ARG A 77 -13.33 -17.11 -5.24
CA ARG A 77 -12.04 -17.29 -5.90
C ARG A 77 -12.14 -18.29 -7.05
N ALA A 78 -11.78 -17.80 -8.23
CA ALA A 78 -11.31 -18.52 -9.39
C ALA A 78 -10.23 -17.61 -10.02
N GLN A 79 -8.97 -17.82 -9.66
CA GLN A 79 -7.77 -17.08 -10.14
C GLN A 79 -7.94 -15.55 -10.34
N ALA A 80 -7.95 -14.75 -9.25
CA ALA A 80 -7.85 -13.28 -9.34
C ALA A 80 -7.09 -12.66 -8.14
N PRO A 81 -6.36 -11.52 -8.33
CA PRO A 81 -5.58 -10.84 -7.29
C PRO A 81 -6.45 -10.01 -6.33
N HIS A 82 -5.98 -9.79 -5.09
CA HIS A 82 -6.69 -9.14 -3.97
C HIS A 82 -6.16 -7.74 -3.66
N ILE A 83 -7.06 -6.82 -3.30
CA ILE A 83 -6.74 -5.44 -2.92
C ILE A 83 -7.66 -5.02 -1.76
N ILE A 84 -7.08 -4.39 -0.73
CA ILE A 84 -7.81 -3.85 0.41
C ILE A 84 -7.50 -2.35 0.50
N SER A 85 -8.52 -1.53 0.68
CA SER A 85 -8.37 -0.07 0.87
C SER A 85 -9.25 0.43 2.00
N ARG A 86 -8.79 1.50 2.67
CA ARG A 86 -9.52 2.18 3.74
C ARG A 86 -9.98 3.56 3.27
N GLN A 87 -11.14 3.98 3.73
CA GLN A 87 -11.75 5.26 3.37
C GLN A 87 -11.66 6.24 4.53
N ALA A 88 -11.46 7.52 4.22
CA ALA A 88 -11.40 8.58 5.22
C ALA A 88 -12.80 9.09 5.62
N PRO A 89 -13.00 9.49 6.89
CA PRO A 89 -14.12 10.35 7.27
C PRO A 89 -14.09 11.69 6.50
N SER A 90 -15.27 12.29 6.31
CA SER A 90 -15.48 13.53 5.55
C SER A 90 -14.71 14.73 6.10
N THR A 91 -14.29 14.69 7.36
CA THR A 91 -13.56 15.76 8.07
C THR A 91 -12.09 15.89 7.70
N LEU A 92 -11.50 14.90 7.00
CA LEU A 92 -10.09 14.94 6.58
C LEU A 92 -9.86 15.68 5.25
N TRP A 93 -10.92 16.07 4.54
CA TRP A 93 -10.80 16.76 3.26
C TRP A 93 -10.59 18.25 3.49
N SER A 94 -9.34 18.70 3.36
CA SER A 94 -9.00 20.13 3.31
C SER A 94 -9.72 20.83 2.14
N ASN A 95 -9.76 22.16 2.14
CA ASN A 95 -10.39 23.03 1.14
C ASN A 95 -9.82 22.90 -0.31
N ARG A 96 -9.02 21.85 -0.58
CA ARG A 96 -8.47 21.51 -1.89
C ARG A 96 -9.41 20.54 -2.61
N SER A 97 -10.14 21.04 -3.61
CA SER A 97 -11.10 20.27 -4.41
C SER A 97 -10.52 18.99 -5.02
N ASN A 98 -9.21 18.98 -5.33
CA ASN A 98 -8.51 17.90 -6.03
C ASN A 98 -7.65 17.01 -5.11
N CYS A 99 -7.80 17.12 -3.77
CA CYS A 99 -7.14 16.19 -2.87
C CYS A 99 -7.78 14.80 -2.96
N GLY A 100 -7.00 13.82 -3.38
CA GLY A 100 -7.43 12.45 -3.60
C GLY A 100 -7.14 11.51 -2.43
N TYR A 101 -6.01 11.67 -1.75
CA TYR A 101 -5.66 10.85 -0.59
C TYR A 101 -4.68 11.54 0.37
N VAL A 102 -4.68 11.07 1.62
CA VAL A 102 -3.75 11.50 2.67
C VAL A 102 -2.89 10.31 3.07
N GLN A 103 -1.57 10.45 2.95
CA GLN A 103 -0.59 9.43 3.29
C GLN A 103 0.09 9.79 4.60
N PHE A 104 0.12 8.83 5.53
CA PHE A 104 0.85 8.91 6.79
C PHE A 104 2.17 8.13 6.68
N PRO A 105 3.20 8.50 7.44
CA PRO A 105 4.44 7.73 7.49
C PRO A 105 4.18 6.35 8.09
N GLN A 106 4.83 5.34 7.51
CA GLN A 106 4.93 4.03 8.14
C GLN A 106 6.00 4.10 9.22
N ARG A 107 5.62 3.82 10.46
CA ARG A 107 6.53 3.71 11.61
C ARG A 107 6.52 2.29 12.10
N TYR A 108 7.66 1.85 12.65
CA TYR A 108 7.83 0.48 13.09
C TYR A 108 8.32 0.40 14.53
N HIS A 109 7.94 -0.65 15.23
CA HIS A 109 8.48 -0.99 16.55
C HIS A 109 9.36 -2.25 16.47
N GLY A 110 10.07 -2.56 17.55
CA GLY A 110 10.92 -3.76 17.61
C GLY A 110 12.26 -3.64 16.86
N LEU A 111 12.61 -2.44 16.39
CA LEU A 111 13.91 -2.16 15.79
C LEU A 111 14.98 -2.14 16.88
N ASN A 112 16.13 -2.75 16.60
CA ASN A 112 17.28 -2.65 17.47
C ASN A 112 18.03 -1.33 17.22
N ASN A 113 18.85 -0.91 18.20
CA ASN A 113 19.60 0.35 18.11
C ASN A 113 20.56 0.44 16.91
N ALA A 114 20.98 -0.70 16.36
CA ALA A 114 21.91 -0.73 15.24
C ALA A 114 21.22 -0.61 13.88
N ASP A 115 19.94 -0.98 13.79
CA ASP A 115 19.10 -1.10 12.58
C ASP A 115 19.91 -1.52 11.33
N ILE A 116 20.65 -2.64 11.43
CA ILE A 116 21.60 -3.07 10.39
C ILE A 116 20.95 -3.41 9.04
N TYR A 117 19.63 -3.63 9.02
CA TYR A 117 18.86 -3.84 7.80
C TYR A 117 18.19 -2.56 7.27
N ALA A 118 18.38 -1.43 7.95
CA ALA A 118 17.73 -0.16 7.65
C ALA A 118 16.19 -0.28 7.54
N GLY A 119 15.60 -1.06 8.45
CA GLY A 119 14.18 -1.41 8.46
C GLY A 119 13.26 -0.22 8.74
N GLU A 120 13.78 0.88 9.31
CA GLU A 120 13.01 2.11 9.47
C GLU A 120 12.60 2.75 8.13
N HIS A 121 13.34 2.47 7.05
CA HIS A 121 13.08 3.01 5.71
C HIS A 121 12.81 4.52 5.68
N LYS A 122 13.49 5.31 6.53
CA LYS A 122 13.25 6.77 6.70
C LYS A 122 13.24 7.55 5.40
N ARG A 123 14.10 7.19 4.45
CA ARG A 123 14.13 7.86 3.14
C ARG A 123 12.81 7.71 2.40
N LEU A 124 12.26 6.50 2.35
CA LEU A 124 11.04 6.18 1.61
C LEU A 124 9.78 6.71 2.32
N PHE A 125 9.69 6.56 3.64
CA PHE A 125 8.46 6.88 4.39
C PHE A 125 8.45 8.24 5.08
N LEU A 126 9.56 8.96 5.08
CA LEU A 126 9.64 10.29 5.72
C LEU A 126 10.29 11.33 4.80
N ALA A 127 11.57 11.17 4.46
CA ALA A 127 12.34 12.21 3.79
C ALA A 127 11.78 12.56 2.39
N ASN A 128 11.53 11.54 1.57
CA ASN A 128 11.03 11.77 0.22
C ASN A 128 9.56 12.27 0.22
N PRO A 129 8.62 11.71 1.00
CA PRO A 129 7.26 12.24 1.12
C PRO A 129 7.21 13.73 1.47
N ILE A 130 8.04 14.19 2.40
CA ILE A 130 8.13 15.63 2.77
C ILE A 130 8.49 16.48 1.55
N GLY A 131 9.49 16.07 0.76
CA GLY A 131 9.88 16.79 -0.46
C GLY A 131 8.79 16.77 -1.53
N MET A 132 8.10 15.64 -1.70
CA MET A 132 7.00 15.50 -2.66
C MET A 132 5.74 16.29 -2.26
N ASP A 133 5.53 16.51 -0.96
CA ASP A 133 4.40 17.30 -0.44
C ASP A 133 4.46 18.78 -0.83
N GLY A 134 5.68 19.30 -1.05
CA GLY A 134 5.88 20.62 -1.65
C GLY A 134 5.51 20.72 -3.14
N LEU A 135 5.21 19.59 -3.80
CA LEU A 135 4.76 19.51 -5.19
C LEU A 135 3.27 19.12 -5.26
N ASN A 136 2.96 17.88 -5.64
CA ASN A 136 1.58 17.36 -5.76
C ASN A 136 1.22 16.35 -4.67
N GLY A 137 2.08 16.17 -3.66
CA GLY A 137 1.87 15.22 -2.57
C GLY A 137 2.62 13.90 -2.74
N PRO A 138 2.77 13.12 -1.65
CA PRO A 138 3.53 11.88 -1.65
C PRO A 138 2.87 10.76 -2.46
N SER A 139 3.66 9.78 -2.90
CA SER A 139 3.11 8.55 -3.49
C SER A 139 2.36 7.70 -2.46
N TYR A 140 1.33 6.97 -2.91
CA TYR A 140 0.72 5.90 -2.11
C TYR A 140 1.68 4.71 -1.95
N VAL A 141 1.86 4.25 -0.71
CA VAL A 141 2.83 3.20 -0.34
C VAL A 141 2.18 1.98 0.35
N GLY A 142 0.89 1.73 0.09
CA GLY A 142 0.22 0.47 0.45
C GLY A 142 -0.49 0.46 1.81
N THR A 143 -0.04 1.26 2.78
CA THR A 143 -0.66 1.35 4.11
C THR A 143 -0.59 2.76 4.69
N GLY A 144 -1.30 3.01 5.78
CA GLY A 144 -1.36 4.32 6.44
C GLY A 144 -1.93 5.42 5.54
N CYS A 145 -2.86 5.06 4.64
CA CYS A 145 -3.41 5.97 3.65
C CYS A 145 -4.93 6.01 3.74
N PHE A 146 -5.48 7.20 3.57
CA PHE A 146 -6.90 7.42 3.48
C PHE A 146 -7.28 8.00 2.12
N PHE A 147 -8.10 7.28 1.36
CA PHE A 147 -8.57 7.72 0.05
C PHE A 147 -9.93 8.40 0.12
N ARG A 148 -10.11 9.43 -0.71
CA ARG A 148 -11.43 9.97 -1.05
C ARG A 148 -12.07 8.99 -2.01
N ARG A 149 -13.22 8.42 -1.67
CA ARG A 149 -13.87 7.37 -2.49
C ARG A 149 -13.97 7.76 -3.98
N ARG A 150 -14.20 9.04 -4.28
CA ARG A 150 -14.29 9.62 -5.64
C ARG A 150 -13.05 9.38 -6.53
N VAL A 151 -11.85 9.22 -5.97
CA VAL A 151 -10.63 8.99 -6.78
C VAL A 151 -10.67 7.71 -7.59
N PHE A 152 -11.43 6.73 -7.12
CA PHE A 152 -11.57 5.45 -7.79
C PHE A 152 -12.53 5.50 -8.97
N PHE A 153 -13.13 6.65 -9.27
CA PHE A 153 -14.13 6.83 -10.32
C PHE A 153 -13.66 7.86 -11.36
N GLY A 154 -12.38 7.78 -11.73
CA GLY A 154 -11.76 8.63 -12.76
C GLY A 154 -11.10 9.91 -12.25
N ALA A 155 -10.64 10.74 -13.20
CA ALA A 155 -9.95 11.99 -12.94
C ALA A 155 -10.82 13.00 -12.18
N PRO A 156 -10.24 14.01 -11.50
CA PRO A 156 -11.01 15.08 -10.88
C PRO A 156 -11.93 15.80 -11.89
N SER A 157 -11.44 16.01 -13.11
CA SER A 157 -12.14 16.69 -14.21
C SER A 157 -13.09 15.80 -15.02
N SER A 158 -13.02 14.47 -14.86
CA SER A 158 -13.81 13.52 -15.64
C SER A 158 -14.28 12.38 -14.75
N PHE A 159 -15.51 12.51 -14.23
CA PHE A 159 -16.16 11.45 -13.46
C PHE A 159 -16.57 10.29 -14.36
N VAL A 160 -16.33 9.07 -13.90
CA VAL A 160 -16.80 7.84 -14.52
C VAL A 160 -17.86 7.25 -13.62
N GLU A 161 -19.11 7.30 -14.06
CA GLU A 161 -20.23 6.73 -13.31
C GLU A 161 -20.07 5.21 -13.18
N PRO A 162 -20.32 4.64 -11.98
CA PRO A 162 -20.40 3.20 -11.83
C PRO A 162 -21.63 2.65 -12.54
N GLU A 163 -21.50 1.43 -13.05
CA GLU A 163 -22.61 0.67 -13.67
C GLU A 163 -23.77 0.45 -12.70
N ILE A 164 -23.47 0.36 -11.40
CA ILE A 164 -24.44 0.21 -10.32
C ILE A 164 -24.47 1.52 -9.53
N PRO A 165 -25.60 2.27 -9.52
CA PRO A 165 -25.70 3.56 -8.82
C PRO A 165 -25.39 3.48 -7.33
N ASN A 166 -25.69 2.35 -6.67
CA ASN A 166 -25.38 2.13 -5.26
C ASN A 166 -23.87 2.11 -4.94
N LEU A 167 -23.01 1.97 -5.97
CA LEU A 167 -21.56 2.01 -5.81
C LEU A 167 -20.98 3.41 -5.99
N ALA A 168 -21.82 4.41 -6.27
CA ALA A 168 -21.37 5.79 -6.47
C ALA A 168 -20.64 6.31 -5.21
N PRO A 169 -19.60 7.14 -5.39
CA PRO A 169 -18.75 7.57 -4.28
C PRO A 169 -19.49 8.41 -3.22
N ASP A 170 -20.58 9.04 -3.62
CA ASP A 170 -21.48 9.90 -2.83
C ASP A 170 -22.76 9.18 -2.40
N HIS A 171 -22.94 7.91 -2.75
CA HIS A 171 -24.10 7.13 -2.32
C HIS A 171 -24.08 6.91 -0.80
N ILE A 172 -25.13 7.41 -0.13
CA ILE A 172 -25.37 7.19 1.29
C ILE A 172 -26.29 5.98 1.44
N VAL A 173 -25.90 5.05 2.32
CA VAL A 173 -26.64 3.82 2.57
C VAL A 173 -27.56 4.01 3.76
N ASP A 174 -28.87 4.08 3.51
CA ASP A 174 -29.89 4.24 4.57
C ASP A 174 -30.54 2.90 4.99
N LYS A 175 -30.28 1.84 4.24
CA LYS A 175 -30.83 0.49 4.47
C LYS A 175 -30.02 -0.27 5.54
N PRO A 176 -30.65 -1.20 6.29
CA PRO A 176 -29.94 -2.03 7.26
C PRO A 176 -28.88 -2.90 6.57
N ILE A 177 -27.73 -3.03 7.22
CA ILE A 177 -26.56 -3.78 6.73
C ILE A 177 -26.85 -5.27 6.50
N ASN A 178 -27.79 -5.83 7.26
CA ASN A 178 -28.28 -7.22 7.14
C ASN A 178 -29.41 -7.37 6.11
N GLY A 179 -29.74 -6.30 5.37
CA GLY A 179 -30.78 -6.34 4.35
C GLY A 179 -30.44 -7.33 3.23
N ARG A 180 -31.40 -8.20 2.89
CA ARG A 180 -31.22 -9.22 1.83
C ARG A 180 -30.75 -8.62 0.50
N GLU A 181 -31.27 -7.46 0.11
CA GLU A 181 -30.85 -6.74 -1.10
C GLU A 181 -29.39 -6.26 -1.04
N PHE A 182 -28.93 -5.80 0.13
CA PHE A 182 -27.56 -5.35 0.30
C PHE A 182 -26.58 -6.53 0.24
N LEU A 183 -26.90 -7.61 0.96
CA LEU A 183 -26.09 -8.83 0.95
C LEU A 183 -26.03 -9.46 -0.45
N SER A 184 -27.16 -9.52 -1.17
CA SER A 184 -27.17 -10.06 -2.54
C SER A 184 -26.32 -9.22 -3.50
N LEU A 185 -26.40 -7.90 -3.41
CA LEU A 185 -25.54 -6.99 -4.17
C LEU A 185 -24.06 -7.16 -3.79
N ALA A 186 -23.76 -7.25 -2.50
CA ALA A 186 -22.40 -7.45 -2.00
C ALA A 186 -21.81 -8.79 -2.52
N HIS A 187 -22.60 -9.87 -2.52
CA HIS A 187 -22.19 -11.15 -3.11
C HIS A 187 -22.00 -11.08 -4.62
N HIS A 188 -22.81 -10.30 -5.33
CA HIS A 188 -22.69 -10.07 -6.77
C HIS A 188 -21.38 -9.36 -7.12
N VAL A 189 -21.07 -8.23 -6.46
CA VAL A 189 -19.82 -7.47 -6.71
C VAL A 189 -18.56 -8.21 -6.20
N ALA A 190 -18.70 -9.11 -5.22
CA ALA A 190 -17.62 -9.98 -4.76
C ALA A 190 -17.38 -11.21 -5.67
N GLY A 191 -18.14 -11.33 -6.77
CA GLY A 191 -18.01 -12.42 -7.73
C GLY A 191 -16.74 -12.31 -8.59
N CYS A 192 -16.12 -13.46 -8.90
CA CYS A 192 -14.89 -13.51 -9.70
C CYS A 192 -15.01 -12.94 -11.12
N ASN A 193 -16.22 -12.94 -11.68
CA ASN A 193 -16.48 -12.47 -13.04
C ASN A 193 -16.97 -11.03 -13.08
N TYR A 194 -17.14 -10.37 -11.93
CA TYR A 194 -17.71 -9.02 -11.88
C TYR A 194 -16.89 -8.02 -12.69
N GLU A 195 -15.57 -8.12 -12.63
CA GLU A 195 -14.66 -7.18 -13.29
C GLU A 195 -14.46 -7.50 -14.78
N ASN A 196 -14.96 -8.64 -15.28
CA ASN A 196 -14.73 -9.06 -16.66
C ASN A 196 -15.36 -8.08 -17.66
N ARG A 197 -14.53 -7.58 -18.60
CA ARG A 197 -14.94 -6.62 -19.64
C ARG A 197 -15.46 -5.28 -19.09
N THR A 198 -15.13 -4.95 -17.85
CA THR A 198 -15.43 -3.67 -17.24
C THR A 198 -14.21 -2.73 -17.26
N ASN A 199 -14.40 -1.49 -16.78
CA ASN A 199 -13.32 -0.53 -16.61
C ASN A 199 -12.57 -0.68 -15.26
N TRP A 200 -12.94 -1.64 -14.41
CA TRP A 200 -12.24 -1.92 -13.16
C TRP A 200 -10.77 -2.30 -13.42
N GLY A 201 -9.86 -1.83 -12.57
CA GLY A 201 -8.42 -2.07 -12.75
C GLY A 201 -7.74 -1.17 -13.77
N SER A 202 -8.47 -0.64 -14.75
CA SER A 202 -7.90 0.19 -15.83
C SER A 202 -8.21 1.68 -15.65
N LYS A 203 -9.48 2.03 -15.40
CA LYS A 203 -9.95 3.41 -15.18
C LYS A 203 -10.72 3.60 -13.87
N ILE A 204 -11.30 2.53 -13.33
CA ILE A 204 -12.06 2.52 -12.07
C ILE A 204 -11.32 1.66 -11.05
N GLY A 205 -11.37 2.03 -9.78
CA GLY A 205 -10.73 1.31 -8.69
C GLY A 205 -9.22 1.48 -8.66
N PHE A 206 -8.55 0.54 -8.01
CA PHE A 206 -7.09 0.41 -8.03
C PHE A 206 -6.61 0.10 -9.44
N ARG A 207 -5.35 0.44 -9.75
CA ARG A 207 -4.80 0.30 -11.09
C ARG A 207 -3.99 -0.98 -11.20
N TYR A 208 -4.38 -1.86 -12.12
CA TYR A 208 -3.74 -3.17 -12.30
C TYR A 208 -2.56 -3.07 -13.27
N GLY A 209 -1.64 -4.04 -13.16
CA GLY A 209 -0.55 -4.22 -14.13
C GLY A 209 0.86 -4.03 -13.58
N SER A 210 1.04 -4.03 -12.26
CA SER A 210 2.36 -4.07 -11.62
C SER A 210 2.30 -4.82 -10.30
N LEU A 211 3.40 -5.47 -9.91
CA LEU A 211 3.58 -6.06 -8.57
C LEU A 211 3.59 -5.01 -7.43
N VAL A 212 3.80 -3.73 -7.76
CA VAL A 212 3.70 -2.58 -6.83
C VAL A 212 2.48 -1.74 -7.16
N GLU A 213 1.31 -2.38 -7.07
CA GLU A 213 0.02 -1.76 -7.34
C GLU A 213 -0.24 -0.50 -6.50
N ASP A 214 0.32 -0.44 -5.30
CA ASP A 214 0.28 0.73 -4.45
C ASP A 214 0.92 1.95 -5.11
N TYR A 215 2.21 1.85 -5.41
CA TYR A 215 2.96 2.86 -6.12
C TYR A 215 2.28 3.21 -7.45
N TYR A 216 1.89 2.19 -8.21
CA TYR A 216 1.29 2.36 -9.53
C TYR A 216 -0.07 3.06 -9.48
N THR A 217 -0.94 2.70 -8.53
CA THR A 217 -2.24 3.36 -8.33
C THR A 217 -2.04 4.82 -7.94
N GLY A 218 -1.19 5.10 -6.95
CA GLY A 218 -0.90 6.47 -6.53
C GLY A 218 -0.35 7.32 -7.67
N TYR A 219 0.60 6.79 -8.44
CA TYR A 219 1.18 7.42 -9.62
C TYR A 219 0.14 7.74 -10.69
N ARG A 220 -0.70 6.76 -11.04
CA ARG A 220 -1.74 6.91 -12.06
C ARG A 220 -2.79 7.94 -11.65
N LEU A 221 -3.20 7.96 -10.38
CA LEU A 221 -4.13 8.97 -9.86
C LEU A 221 -3.53 10.38 -9.99
N GLN A 222 -2.25 10.56 -9.65
CA GLN A 222 -1.59 11.86 -9.81
C GLN A 222 -1.40 12.27 -11.28
N CYS A 223 -1.12 11.32 -12.18
CA CYS A 223 -1.13 11.58 -13.62
C CYS A 223 -2.51 12.01 -14.14
N GLU A 224 -3.58 11.57 -13.50
CA GLU A 224 -4.96 11.95 -13.81
C GLU A 224 -5.34 13.31 -13.19
N GLY A 225 -4.44 13.94 -12.43
CA GLY A 225 -4.61 15.27 -11.85
C GLY A 225 -5.04 15.30 -10.38
N TRP A 226 -5.12 14.14 -9.71
CA TRP A 226 -5.33 14.10 -8.27
C TRP A 226 -4.08 14.57 -7.52
N GLN A 227 -4.28 15.26 -6.40
CA GLN A 227 -3.21 15.59 -5.46
C GLN A 227 -3.30 14.70 -4.22
N SER A 228 -2.24 14.69 -3.44
CA SER A 228 -2.20 14.00 -2.15
C SER A 228 -1.57 14.89 -1.09
N ILE A 229 -1.68 14.48 0.17
CA ILE A 229 -1.14 15.21 1.31
C ILE A 229 -0.34 14.25 2.17
N PHE A 230 0.84 14.68 2.63
CA PHE A 230 1.60 13.99 3.65
C PHE A 230 1.20 14.48 5.05
N CYS A 231 0.82 13.57 5.94
CA CYS A 231 0.45 13.89 7.32
C CYS A 231 1.37 13.13 8.29
N ASP A 232 2.31 13.84 8.93
CA ASP A 232 3.22 13.30 9.94
C ASP A 232 2.89 13.88 11.32
N PRO A 233 1.92 13.29 12.05
CA PRO A 233 1.62 13.71 13.42
C PRO A 233 2.77 13.35 14.37
N SER A 234 2.94 14.14 15.43
CA SER A 234 4.00 13.94 16.44
C SER A 234 3.96 12.55 17.10
N ARG A 235 2.75 12.01 17.31
CA ARG A 235 2.55 10.61 17.71
C ARG A 235 2.33 9.77 16.45
N PRO A 236 3.08 8.68 16.24
CA PRO A 236 2.83 7.74 15.16
C PRO A 236 1.37 7.29 15.12
N ALA A 237 0.65 7.65 14.05
CA ALA A 237 -0.73 7.25 13.84
C ALA A 237 -0.86 5.78 13.42
N PHE A 238 0.17 5.26 12.74
CA PHE A 238 0.26 3.88 12.30
C PHE A 238 1.61 3.32 12.73
N LEU A 239 1.57 2.19 13.43
CA LEU A 239 2.72 1.49 13.95
C LEU A 239 2.62 0.02 13.53
N GLY A 240 3.66 -0.53 12.92
CA GLY A 240 3.69 -1.92 12.47
C GLY A 240 5.01 -2.63 12.79
N ASP A 241 5.10 -3.88 12.37
CA ASP A 241 6.31 -4.68 12.46
C ASP A 241 7.12 -4.66 11.16
N VAL A 242 8.43 -4.82 11.27
CA VAL A 242 9.35 -4.99 10.14
C VAL A 242 9.81 -6.43 10.00
N PRO A 243 10.23 -6.86 8.80
CA PRO A 243 10.93 -8.12 8.65
C PRO A 243 12.18 -8.19 9.54
N ILE A 244 12.27 -9.22 10.38
CA ILE A 244 13.39 -9.43 11.31
C ILE A 244 14.51 -10.29 10.72
N THR A 245 14.30 -10.85 9.53
CA THR A 245 15.28 -11.69 8.84
C THR A 245 15.75 -11.04 7.55
N LEU A 246 17.03 -11.23 7.21
CA LEU A 246 17.60 -10.71 5.96
C LEU A 246 16.89 -11.28 4.72
N ILE A 247 16.50 -12.56 4.76
CA ILE A 247 15.84 -13.20 3.61
C ILE A 247 14.49 -12.56 3.31
N ASP A 248 13.72 -12.17 4.34
CA ASP A 248 12.44 -11.49 4.15
C ASP A 248 12.64 -10.07 3.61
N VAL A 249 13.65 -9.34 4.11
CA VAL A 249 14.03 -8.01 3.57
C VAL A 249 14.43 -8.11 2.10
N LEU A 250 15.24 -9.10 1.72
CA LEU A 250 15.66 -9.31 0.35
C LEU A 250 14.49 -9.70 -0.57
N ASN A 251 13.60 -10.57 -0.11
CA ASN A 251 12.41 -10.97 -0.86
C ASN A 251 11.47 -9.77 -1.09
N GLN A 252 11.27 -8.94 -0.06
CA GLN A 252 10.50 -7.71 -0.19
C GLN A 252 11.14 -6.73 -1.17
N THR A 253 12.45 -6.49 -1.04
CA THR A 253 13.22 -5.58 -1.91
C THR A 253 13.22 -6.06 -3.36
N LYS A 254 13.32 -7.37 -3.59
CA LYS A 254 13.23 -7.97 -4.92
C LYS A 254 11.86 -7.70 -5.55
N ARG A 255 10.78 -7.95 -4.80
CA ARG A 255 9.41 -7.70 -5.30
C ARG A 255 9.20 -6.22 -5.64
N TRP A 256 9.68 -5.31 -4.80
CA TRP A 256 9.63 -3.87 -5.08
C TRP A 256 10.43 -3.51 -6.33
N SER A 257 11.67 -3.99 -6.44
CA SER A 257 12.53 -3.74 -7.60
C SER A 257 11.88 -4.19 -8.91
N VAL A 258 11.34 -5.42 -8.95
CA VAL A 258 10.68 -5.94 -10.15
C VAL A 258 9.46 -5.09 -10.49
N GLY A 259 8.55 -4.86 -9.54
CA GLY A 259 7.35 -4.08 -9.80
C GLY A 259 7.63 -2.64 -10.23
N LEU A 260 8.60 -1.97 -9.59
CA LEU A 260 8.97 -0.60 -9.92
C LEU A 260 9.54 -0.49 -11.34
N LEU A 261 10.36 -1.46 -11.75
CA LEU A 261 10.89 -1.54 -13.12
C LEU A 261 9.80 -1.90 -14.13
N GLU A 262 8.80 -2.74 -13.77
CA GLU A 262 7.62 -2.97 -14.63
C GLU A 262 6.93 -1.64 -14.93
N VAL A 263 6.73 -0.76 -13.93
CA VAL A 263 6.17 0.58 -14.16
C VAL A 263 7.12 1.44 -14.99
N GLY A 264 8.42 1.45 -14.64
CA GLY A 264 9.46 2.23 -15.32
C GLY A 264 9.56 1.94 -16.82
N PHE A 265 9.43 0.67 -17.23
CA PHE A 265 9.46 0.24 -18.63
C PHE A 265 8.08 0.07 -19.29
N SER A 266 7.00 0.36 -18.57
CA SER A 266 5.66 0.32 -19.13
C SER A 266 5.37 1.48 -20.09
N LYS A 267 4.26 1.38 -20.83
CA LYS A 267 3.69 2.50 -21.60
C LYS A 267 3.33 3.73 -20.74
N TYR A 268 3.24 3.55 -19.43
CA TYR A 268 2.98 4.61 -18.45
C TYR A 268 4.24 5.02 -17.70
N SER A 269 5.44 4.84 -18.28
CA SER A 269 6.71 5.22 -17.66
C SER A 269 6.69 6.66 -17.09
N PRO A 270 7.17 6.88 -15.85
CA PRO A 270 7.29 8.23 -15.29
C PRO A 270 8.12 9.18 -16.17
N SER A 271 9.17 8.68 -16.83
CA SER A 271 10.09 9.50 -17.64
C SER A 271 9.48 10.03 -18.94
N THR A 272 8.39 9.43 -19.43
CA THR A 272 7.73 9.84 -20.68
C THR A 272 6.29 10.25 -20.43
N PHE A 273 5.44 9.30 -20.05
CA PHE A 273 4.04 9.54 -19.75
C PHE A 273 3.89 10.47 -18.52
N GLY A 274 4.63 10.20 -17.45
CA GLY A 274 4.56 11.00 -16.21
C GLY A 274 4.97 12.45 -16.45
N VAL A 275 6.08 12.70 -17.15
CA VAL A 275 6.53 14.06 -17.50
C VAL A 275 5.45 14.84 -18.24
N ARG A 276 4.76 14.20 -19.20
CA ARG A 276 3.66 14.82 -19.95
C ARG A 276 2.44 15.08 -19.08
N ALA A 277 2.14 14.20 -18.12
CA ALA A 277 0.91 14.27 -17.33
C ALA A 277 0.99 15.20 -16.11
N MET A 278 2.14 15.26 -15.44
CA MET A 278 2.29 15.91 -14.12
C MET A 278 3.55 16.79 -14.00
N GLY A 279 4.26 17.02 -15.12
CA GLY A 279 5.42 17.89 -15.20
C GLY A 279 6.73 17.22 -14.76
N VAL A 280 7.85 17.87 -15.09
CA VAL A 280 9.20 17.29 -14.95
C VAL A 280 9.56 16.96 -13.50
N LEU A 281 9.32 17.88 -12.56
CA LEU A 281 9.75 17.71 -11.16
C LEU A 281 9.04 16.52 -10.49
N MET A 282 7.71 16.45 -10.62
CA MET A 282 6.94 15.36 -10.02
C MET A 282 7.23 14.02 -10.70
N ALA A 283 7.34 14.03 -12.03
CA ALA A 283 7.70 12.86 -12.79
C ALA A 283 9.08 12.32 -12.43
N GLN A 284 10.05 13.19 -12.14
CA GLN A 284 11.37 12.80 -11.67
C GLN A 284 11.32 12.15 -10.28
N SER A 285 10.48 12.63 -9.36
CA SER A 285 10.28 11.99 -8.05
C SER A 285 9.76 10.56 -8.19
N TYR A 286 8.80 10.33 -9.08
CA TYR A 286 8.33 8.97 -9.40
C TYR A 286 9.37 8.15 -10.16
N ALA A 287 10.05 8.72 -11.16
CA ALA A 287 11.12 8.05 -11.89
C ALA A 287 12.26 7.60 -10.98
N HIS A 288 12.59 8.40 -9.96
CA HIS A 288 13.59 8.05 -8.94
C HIS A 288 13.25 6.71 -8.27
N TYR A 289 11.98 6.49 -7.90
CA TYR A 289 11.53 5.21 -7.35
C TYR A 289 11.50 4.12 -8.41
N ALA A 290 10.87 4.37 -9.56
CA ALA A 290 10.70 3.38 -10.62
C ALA A 290 12.04 2.77 -11.08
N PHE A 291 13.09 3.60 -11.17
CA PHE A 291 14.41 3.19 -11.64
C PHE A 291 15.45 3.03 -10.54
N TRP A 292 15.06 3.08 -9.26
CA TRP A 292 16.00 2.95 -8.13
C TRP A 292 16.85 1.68 -8.23
N ALA A 293 16.25 0.56 -8.62
CA ALA A 293 16.96 -0.71 -8.75
C ALA A 293 18.08 -0.71 -9.79
N ILE A 294 18.02 0.14 -10.83
CA ILE A 294 19.07 0.23 -11.87
C ILE A 294 20.39 0.75 -11.29
N TRP A 295 20.36 1.44 -10.14
CA TRP A 295 21.59 1.87 -9.45
C TRP A 295 22.50 0.71 -9.05
N CYS A 296 22.02 -0.53 -9.03
CA CYS A 296 22.87 -1.70 -8.79
C CYS A 296 24.01 -1.81 -9.81
N PHE A 297 23.81 -1.42 -11.08
CA PHE A 297 24.85 -1.47 -12.11
C PHE A 297 26.00 -0.48 -11.85
N PRO A 298 25.77 0.84 -11.78
CA PRO A 298 26.86 1.78 -11.51
C PRO A 298 27.49 1.54 -10.13
N VAL A 299 26.72 1.15 -9.11
CA VAL A 299 27.28 0.81 -7.78
C VAL A 299 28.20 -0.40 -7.87
N THR A 300 27.82 -1.45 -8.59
CA THR A 300 28.68 -2.64 -8.76
C THR A 300 29.96 -2.29 -9.52
N VAL A 301 29.85 -1.50 -10.60
CA VAL A 301 31.03 -1.02 -11.34
C VAL A 301 31.94 -0.21 -10.42
N TYR A 302 31.37 0.73 -9.65
CA TYR A 302 32.11 1.56 -8.72
C TYR A 302 32.76 0.77 -7.58
N ALA A 303 32.12 -0.32 -7.12
CA ALA A 303 32.68 -1.18 -6.07
C ALA A 303 33.87 -2.02 -6.54
N VAL A 304 33.88 -2.43 -7.82
CA VAL A 304 34.92 -3.31 -8.38
C VAL A 304 36.08 -2.52 -8.99
N LEU A 305 35.81 -1.32 -9.53
CA LEU A 305 36.80 -0.51 -10.23
C LEU A 305 38.07 -0.18 -9.40
N PRO A 306 37.98 0.22 -8.11
CA PRO A 306 39.16 0.48 -7.28
C PRO A 306 40.08 -0.72 -7.13
N SER A 307 39.51 -1.90 -6.87
CA SER A 307 40.26 -3.14 -6.72
C SER A 307 40.98 -3.53 -8.02
N LEU A 308 40.31 -3.41 -9.17
CA LEU A 308 40.92 -3.69 -10.47
C LEU A 308 42.04 -2.70 -10.79
N ALA A 309 41.83 -1.41 -10.53
CA ALA A 309 42.85 -0.40 -10.77
C ALA A 309 44.08 -0.59 -9.87
N LEU A 310 43.86 -0.95 -8.60
CA LEU A 310 44.93 -1.27 -7.66
C LEU A 310 45.77 -2.46 -8.15
N LEU A 311 45.13 -3.56 -8.58
CA LEU A 311 45.81 -4.74 -9.13
C LEU A 311 46.62 -4.43 -10.40
N ARG A 312 46.18 -3.44 -11.18
CA ARG A 312 46.84 -3.03 -12.42
C ARG A 312 47.83 -1.88 -12.23
N GLY A 313 47.96 -1.31 -11.03
CA GLY A 313 48.78 -0.13 -10.76
C GLY A 313 48.31 1.13 -11.50
N ILE A 314 47.02 1.21 -11.87
CA ILE A 314 46.45 2.35 -12.59
C ILE A 314 45.93 3.37 -11.57
N PRO A 315 46.42 4.62 -11.57
CA PRO A 315 45.87 5.67 -10.71
C PRO A 315 44.47 6.08 -11.20
N ILE A 316 43.47 6.09 -10.31
CA ILE A 316 42.08 6.51 -10.63
C ILE A 316 41.84 7.99 -10.31
N PHE A 317 42.64 8.55 -9.40
CA PHE A 317 42.51 9.93 -8.94
C PHE A 317 43.63 10.81 -9.49
N PRO A 318 43.35 12.10 -9.75
CA PRO A 318 44.37 13.04 -10.17
C PRO A 318 45.38 13.29 -9.04
N LYS A 319 46.57 13.73 -9.42
CA LYS A 319 47.60 14.11 -8.47
C LYS A 319 47.27 15.47 -7.84
N VAL A 320 47.74 15.71 -6.62
CA VAL A 320 47.41 16.92 -5.82
C VAL A 320 47.78 18.23 -6.54
N TYR A 321 48.83 18.21 -7.37
CA TYR A 321 49.28 19.37 -8.13
C TYR A 321 48.53 19.58 -9.45
N GLU A 322 47.65 18.66 -9.85
CA GLU A 322 46.83 18.82 -11.05
C GLU A 322 45.58 19.67 -10.74
N PRO A 323 45.19 20.60 -11.61
CA PRO A 323 44.01 21.46 -11.37
C PRO A 323 42.72 20.67 -11.13
N SER A 324 42.60 19.47 -11.73
CA SER A 324 41.47 18.55 -11.54
C SER A 324 41.32 18.10 -10.08
N PHE A 325 42.39 18.05 -9.29
CA PHE A 325 42.32 17.68 -7.86
C PHE A 325 41.38 18.59 -7.08
N PHE A 326 41.36 19.89 -7.37
CA PHE A 326 40.47 20.83 -6.68
C PHE A 326 38.99 20.54 -6.93
N LEU A 327 38.63 20.00 -8.11
CA LEU A 327 37.27 19.55 -8.38
C LEU A 327 36.89 18.36 -7.47
N TYR A 328 37.80 17.39 -7.30
CA TYR A 328 37.57 16.25 -6.39
C TYR A 328 37.50 16.69 -4.92
N ALA A 329 38.37 17.60 -4.50
CA ALA A 329 38.34 18.16 -3.15
C ALA A 329 37.02 18.89 -2.89
N PHE A 330 36.56 19.71 -3.84
CA PHE A 330 35.26 20.37 -3.76
C PHE A 330 34.09 19.37 -3.70
N MET A 331 34.09 18.35 -4.56
CA MET A 331 33.07 17.30 -4.55
C MET A 331 33.09 16.45 -3.28
N PHE A 332 34.24 16.29 -2.63
CA PHE A 332 34.37 15.58 -1.36
C PHE A 332 33.89 16.41 -0.17
N LEU A 333 34.23 17.71 -0.14
CA LEU A 333 33.88 18.61 0.96
C LEU A 333 32.40 19.05 0.90
N GLY A 334 31.84 19.30 -0.29
CA GLY A 334 30.48 19.80 -0.45
C GLY A 334 29.39 18.96 0.24
N PRO A 335 29.40 17.62 0.16
CA PRO A 335 28.46 16.77 0.89
C PRO A 335 28.67 16.75 2.41
N MET A 336 29.88 17.03 2.90
CA MET A 336 30.23 16.93 4.32
C MET A 336 29.69 18.11 5.15
N ASP A 337 29.47 19.27 4.53
CA ASP A 337 28.90 20.46 5.19
C ASP A 337 27.42 20.30 5.64
N LYS A 338 26.78 19.17 5.33
CA LYS A 338 25.40 18.85 5.74
C LYS A 338 25.28 17.66 6.71
N ILE A 339 26.40 17.17 7.25
CA ILE A 339 26.42 15.99 8.15
C ILE A 339 26.56 16.37 9.64
N VAL A 340 26.57 17.68 9.99
CA VAL A 340 26.62 18.14 11.39
C VAL A 340 25.24 18.32 11.99
#